data_AF-A0A374USX9-F1
#
_entry.id   AF-A0A374USX9-F1
#
_cell.length_a   1.000
_cell.length_b   1.000
_cell.length_c   1.000
_cell.angle_alpha   90.00
_cell.angle_beta   90.00
_cell.angle_gamma   90.00
#
_symmetry.space_group_name_H-M   'P 1'
#
loop_
_entity.id
_entity.type
_entity.pdbx_description
1 polymer ?
#
loop_
_entity_poly.entity_id
_entity_poly.type
_entity_poly.pdbx_seq_one_letter_code
_entity_poly.pdbx_strand_id
1 'polypeptide(L)' 'MRTRRLNKEQGKQCNISRFPNFHKSGSIRGMKRIYYGMDALLVRCGDYIYNVSSEPNIYYQASI' A
#
# COMPACT_ATOMS: atom_id res chain seq x y z
N MET A 1 12.95 -1.41 -2.85
CA MET A 1 11.93 -0.40 -3.21
C MET A 1 11.47 0.27 -1.94
N ARG A 2 11.60 1.59 -1.84
CA ARG A 2 11.08 2.35 -0.69
C ARG A 2 9.56 2.47 -0.86
N THR A 3 8.79 1.87 0.06
CA THR A 3 7.33 2.00 0.10
C THR A 3 6.94 3.14 1.03
N ARG A 4 5.95 3.93 0.61
CA ARG A 4 5.37 4.97 1.46
C ARG A 4 4.62 4.37 2.64
N ARG A 5 4.46 5.13 3.72
CA ARG A 5 3.89 4.68 4.98
C ARG A 5 2.72 5.53 5.43
N LEU A 6 1.73 4.86 6.01
CA LEU A 6 0.70 5.44 6.85
C LEU A 6 0.85 4.87 8.25
N ASN A 7 0.63 5.71 9.26
CA ASN A 7 0.43 5.22 10.61
C ASN A 7 -0.96 4.56 10.74
N LYS A 8 -1.20 3.84 11.85
CA LYS A 8 -2.46 3.09 12.03
C LYS A 8 -3.69 4.01 12.09
N GLU A 9 -3.55 5.23 12.58
CA GLU A 9 -4.65 6.20 12.70
C GLU A 9 -5.04 6.75 11.32
N GLN A 10 -4.05 7.17 10.53
CA GLN A 10 -4.24 7.58 9.14
C GLN A 10 -4.84 6.44 8.30
N GLY A 11 -4.37 5.21 8.49
CA GLY A 11 -4.93 4.02 7.86
C GLY A 11 -6.41 3.81 8.18
N LYS A 12 -6.82 4.02 9.44
CA LYS A 12 -8.23 3.96 9.84
C LYS A 12 -9.04 5.10 9.23
N GLN A 13 -8.52 6.33 9.23
CA GLN A 13 -9.20 7.51 8.67
C GLN A 13 -9.53 7.36 7.19
N CYS A 14 -8.65 6.71 6.40
CA CYS A 14 -8.90 6.45 4.98
C CYS A 14 -9.59 5.11 4.69
N ASN A 15 -10.05 4.40 5.73
CA ASN A 15 -10.64 3.06 5.62
C ASN A 15 -9.76 2.10 4.80
N ILE A 16 -8.46 2.05 5.10
CA ILE A 16 -7.46 1.36 4.26
C ILE A 16 -7.70 -0.15 4.13
N SER A 17 -8.40 -0.76 5.09
CA SER A 17 -8.71 -2.20 5.10
C SER A 17 -9.57 -2.66 3.93
N ARG A 18 -10.25 -1.75 3.22
CA ARG A 18 -11.03 -2.09 2.02
C ARG A 18 -10.16 -2.38 0.79
N PHE A 19 -8.88 -2.00 0.81
CA PHE A 19 -7.99 -2.21 -0.32
C PHE A 19 -7.37 -3.63 -0.28
N PRO A 20 -7.09 -4.23 -1.45
CA PRO A 20 -6.29 -5.45 -1.54
C PRO A 20 -4.94 -5.26 -0.85
N ASN A 21 -4.50 -6.26 -0.09
CA ASN A 21 -3.30 -6.14 0.71
C ASN A 21 -2.56 -7.47 0.85
N PHE A 22 -1.32 -7.40 1.29
CA PHE A 22 -0.48 -8.54 1.63
C PHE A 22 0.42 -8.21 2.82
N HIS A 23 0.85 -9.24 3.54
CA HIS A 23 1.72 -9.06 4.70
C HIS A 23 3.07 -8.43 4.29
N LYS A 24 3.66 -7.62 5.17
CA LYS A 24 4.90 -6.87 4.95
C LYS A 24 6.11 -7.72 4.58
N SER A 25 6.09 -9.02 4.90
CA SER A 25 7.16 -9.97 4.53
C SER A 25 7.05 -10.46 3.08
N GLY A 26 5.94 -10.18 2.40
CA GLY A 26 5.74 -10.56 1.00
C GLY A 26 6.60 -9.73 0.04
N SER A 27 6.91 -10.32 -1.11
CA SER A 27 7.73 -9.66 -2.14
C SER A 27 6.95 -8.58 -2.89
N ILE A 28 7.25 -7.31 -2.64
CA ILE A 28 6.65 -6.17 -3.37
C ILE A 28 6.83 -6.33 -4.89
N ARG A 29 8.04 -6.67 -5.34
CA ARG A 29 8.33 -6.87 -6.77
C ARG A 29 7.53 -8.04 -7.34
N GLY A 30 7.40 -9.13 -6.58
CA GLY A 30 6.57 -10.27 -6.97
C GLY A 30 5.10 -9.90 -7.09
N MET A 31 4.56 -9.21 -6.09
CA MET A 31 3.16 -8.76 -6.07
C MET A 31 2.83 -7.83 -7.24
N LYS A 32 3.71 -6.86 -7.52
CA LYS A 32 3.58 -5.98 -8.68
C LYS A 32 3.60 -6.75 -10.00
N ARG A 33 4.56 -7.66 -10.17
CA ARG A 33 4.72 -8.40 -11.43
C ARG A 33 3.56 -9.35 -11.72
N ILE A 34 3.03 -10.03 -10.70
CA ILE A 34 2.08 -11.13 -10.89
C ILE A 34 0.63 -10.67 -10.74
N TYR A 35 0.35 -9.72 -9.84
CA TYR A 35 -1.03 -9.39 -9.45
C TYR A 35 -1.45 -7.95 -9.67
N TYR A 36 -0.58 -6.97 -9.38
CA TYR A 36 -1.00 -5.56 -9.28
C TYR A 36 -0.57 -4.67 -10.44
N GLY A 37 0.37 -5.11 -11.28
CA GLY A 37 1.03 -4.28 -12.28
C GLY A 37 2.27 -3.56 -11.72
N MET A 38 3.23 -3.28 -12.61
CA MET A 38 4.50 -2.65 -12.23
C MET A 38 4.32 -1.21 -11.72
N ASP A 39 3.29 -0.53 -12.20
CA ASP A 39 2.96 0.85 -11.82
C ASP A 39 2.09 0.96 -10.56
N ALA A 40 1.77 -0.17 -9.91
CA ALA A 40 0.90 -0.17 -8.73
C ALA A 40 1.42 0.75 -7.61
N LEU A 41 0.50 1.53 -7.04
CA LEU A 41 0.77 2.39 -5.90
C LEU A 41 0.54 1.62 -4.62
N LEU A 42 1.62 1.38 -3.86
CA LEU A 42 1.59 0.58 -2.65
C LEU A 42 1.97 1.41 -1.43
N VAL A 43 1.16 1.29 -0.38
CA VAL A 43 1.37 1.97 0.90
C VAL A 43 1.42 0.94 2.01
N ARG A 44 2.42 1.06 2.90
CA ARG A 44 2.52 0.22 4.09
C ARG A 44 1.77 0.86 5.26
N CYS A 45 0.92 0.10 5.91
CA CYS A 45 0.27 0.50 7.17
C CYS A 45 0.37 -0.67 8.16
N GLY A 46 1.17 -0.49 9.22
CA GLY A 46 1.50 -1.55 10.17
C GLY A 46 2.23 -2.73 9.52
N ASP A 47 1.63 -3.91 9.64
CA ASP A 47 2.17 -5.19 9.15
C ASP A 47 1.71 -5.56 7.74
N TYR A 48 0.96 -4.69 7.07
CA TYR A 48 0.40 -4.94 5.75
C TYR A 48 0.80 -3.85 4.75
N ILE A 49 0.82 -4.23 3.47
CA ILE A 49 1.04 -3.36 2.32
C ILE A 49 -0.22 -3.41 1.47
N TYR A 50 -0.80 -2.24 1.22
CA TYR A 50 -2.09 -2.05 0.55
C TYR A 50 -1.88 -1.51 -0.86
N ASN A 51 -2.63 -2.04 -1.82
CA ASN A 51 -2.70 -1.52 -3.18
C ASN A 51 -3.77 -0.41 -3.25
N VAL A 52 -3.31 0.83 -3.34
CA VAL A 52 -4.15 2.03 -3.38
C VAL A 52 -4.19 2.65 -4.79
N SER A 53 -3.92 1.87 -5.83
CA SER A 53 -3.86 2.38 -7.22
C SER A 53 -5.20 2.96 -7.70
N SER A 54 -6.32 2.49 -7.16
CA SER A 54 -7.64 3.06 -7.43
C SER A 54 -7.86 4.43 -6.76
N GLU A 55 -7.05 4.78 -5.75
CA GLU A 55 -7.10 6.06 -5.05
C GLU A 55 -5.70 6.64 -4.77
N PRO A 56 -5.03 7.15 -5.83
CA PRO A 56 -3.64 7.61 -5.76
C PRO A 56 -3.35 8.68 -4.70
N ASN A 57 -4.35 9.48 -4.32
CA ASN A 57 -4.21 10.52 -3.29
C ASN A 57 -3.68 9.96 -1.96
N ILE A 58 -4.11 8.76 -1.58
CA ILE A 58 -3.63 8.07 -0.36
C ILE A 58 -2.13 7.81 -0.44
N TYR A 59 -1.61 7.43 -1.62
CA TYR A 59 -0.18 7.24 -1.84
C TYR A 59 0.58 8.57 -1.75
N TYR A 60 0.09 9.63 -2.41
CA TYR A 60 0.82 10.91 -2.45
C TYR A 60 0.84 11.63 -1.10
N GLN A 61 -0.19 11.46 -0.27
CA GLN A 61 -0.26 12.00 1.09
C GLN A 61 0.52 11.17 2.12
N ALA A 62 0.81 9.89 1.82
CA ALA A 62 1.60 9.02 2.69
C ALA A 62 3.07 9.47 2.77
N SER A 63 3.68 9.28 3.94
CA SER A 63 5.08 9.66 4.20
C SER A 63 6.06 8.68 3.53
N ILE A 64 7.31 9.13 3.32
CA ILE A 64 8.36 8.39 2.60
C ILE A 64 9.10 7.39 3.50
#